data_AF-A0A4Q5PI72-F1
#
_entry.id   AF-A0A4Q5PI72-F1
#
_cell.length_a   1.000
_cell.length_b   1.000
_cell.length_c   1.000
_cell.angle_alpha   90.00
_cell.angle_beta   90.00
_cell.angle_gamma   90.00
#
_symmetry.space_group_name_H-M   'P 1'
#
loop_
_entity.id
_entity.type
_entity.pdbx_description
1 polymer ?
#
loop_
_entity_poly.entity_id
_entity_poly.type
_entity_poly.pdbx_seq_one_letter_code
_entity_poly.pdbx_strand_id
1 'polypeptide(L)'
;MSSISRVNFHPGQVVATWRLIYWHVGIVTEKWEDGEQVVISCSGARKMVVEERMGIFSLGLPIVEKQFASHLPVSTVLARAREKLGKSYRLLDWNCEHFVCYAFDVPPSSPQLALAVAFLIGVFLIRN
;
A
#
# COMPACT_ATOMS: atom_id res chain seq x y z
N MET A 1 16.32 28.50 0.65
CA MET A 1 16.22 27.03 0.77
C MET A 1 14.99 26.72 1.62
N SER A 2 13.84 26.43 0.99
CA SER A 2 12.66 26.01 1.75
C SER A 2 12.90 24.59 2.27
N SER A 3 12.99 24.42 3.58
CA SER A 3 12.90 23.10 4.18
C SER A 3 11.48 22.59 3.92
N ILE A 4 11.32 21.70 2.95
CA ILE A 4 10.11 20.88 2.86
C ILE A 4 10.11 20.07 4.15
N SER A 5 9.23 20.42 5.08
CA SER A 5 8.99 19.61 6.27
C SER A 5 8.66 18.19 5.77
N ARG A 6 9.53 17.23 6.10
CA ARG A 6 9.21 15.82 5.89
C ARG A 6 7.98 15.55 6.76
N VAL A 7 6.84 15.30 6.13
CA VAL A 7 5.63 14.88 6.85
C VAL A 7 5.96 13.52 7.46
N ASN A 8 6.01 13.47 8.79
CA ASN A 8 6.18 12.23 9.52
C ASN A 8 4.79 11.65 9.78
N PHE A 9 4.57 10.42 9.35
CA PHE A 9 3.34 9.69 9.58
C PHE A 9 3.40 8.94 10.92
N HIS A 10 2.25 8.60 11.49
CA HIS A 10 2.22 7.79 12.71
C HIS A 10 2.30 6.29 12.38
N PRO A 11 2.96 5.46 13.21
CA PRO A 11 2.89 4.01 13.07
C PRO A 11 1.43 3.52 13.05
N GLY A 12 1.13 2.56 12.19
CA GLY A 12 -0.22 2.07 11.93
C GLY A 12 -1.04 2.94 10.96
N GLN A 13 -0.54 4.11 10.56
CA GLN A 13 -1.24 4.96 9.60
C GLN A 13 -1.19 4.35 8.19
N VAL A 14 -2.31 4.41 7.46
CA VAL A 14 -2.34 4.02 6.06
C VAL A 14 -1.92 5.20 5.20
N VAL A 15 -0.95 4.96 4.32
CA VAL A 15 -0.49 5.92 3.34
C VAL A 15 -0.72 5.40 1.94
N ALA A 16 -0.91 6.32 1.00
CA ALA A 16 -1.14 6.03 -0.40
C ALA A 16 -0.27 6.90 -1.29
N THR A 17 0.14 6.35 -2.43
CA THR A 17 0.83 7.08 -3.48
C THR A 17 0.26 6.67 -4.84
N TRP A 18 0.08 7.63 -5.74
CA TRP A 18 -0.50 7.37 -7.05
C TRP A 18 0.56 6.73 -7.96
N ARG A 19 0.32 5.52 -8.45
CA ARG A 19 1.22 4.80 -9.35
C ARG A 19 0.52 4.54 -10.68
N LEU A 20 0.97 5.22 -11.74
CA LEU A 20 0.48 5.10 -13.13
C LEU A 20 -1.05 5.18 -13.28
N ILE A 21 -1.77 4.12 -12.88
CA ILE A 21 -3.20 3.92 -13.03
C ILE A 21 -3.93 3.51 -11.74
N TYR A 22 -3.24 3.44 -10.59
CA TYR A 22 -3.85 3.00 -9.32
C TYR A 22 -3.18 3.61 -8.09
N TRP A 23 -3.89 3.60 -6.96
CA TRP A 23 -3.32 3.96 -5.66
C TRP A 23 -2.57 2.77 -5.04
N HIS A 24 -1.26 2.91 -4.83
CA HIS A 24 -0.50 1.94 -4.04
C HIS A 24 -0.60 2.34 -2.58
N VAL A 25 -1.18 1.45 -1.77
CA VAL A 25 -1.40 1.67 -0.34
C VAL A 25 -0.47 0.80 0.51
N GLY A 26 -0.06 1.32 1.66
CA GLY A 26 0.77 0.64 2.63
C GLY A 26 0.53 1.16 4.05
N ILE A 27 1.07 0.45 5.04
CA ILE A 27 0.91 0.74 6.46
C ILE A 27 2.27 1.17 7.01
N VAL A 28 2.32 2.37 7.59
CA VAL A 28 3.53 2.93 8.19
C VAL A 28 3.87 2.13 9.45
N THR A 29 5.13 1.79 9.61
CA THR A 29 5.63 1.05 10.77
C THR A 29 6.29 1.97 11.79
N GLU A 30 6.64 1.41 12.94
CA GLU A 30 7.49 2.04 13.94
C GLU A 30 8.96 2.15 13.51
N LYS A 31 9.38 1.45 12.45
CA LYS A 31 10.78 1.37 12.03
C LYS A 31 11.19 2.56 11.17
N TRP A 32 12.49 2.86 11.28
CA TRP A 32 13.19 3.84 10.46
C TRP A 32 14.45 3.21 9.89
N GLU A 33 14.74 3.48 8.62
CA GLU A 33 15.91 3.00 7.89
C GLU A 33 16.45 4.13 7.02
N ASP A 34 17.75 4.42 7.11
CA ASP A 34 18.41 5.54 6.41
C ASP A 34 17.73 6.91 6.59
N GLY A 35 17.10 7.13 7.76
CA GLY A 35 16.37 8.37 8.05
C GLY A 35 15.02 8.49 7.34
N GLU A 36 14.49 7.38 6.82
CA GLU A 36 13.14 7.27 6.26
C GLU A 36 12.28 6.32 7.10
N GLN A 37 10.99 6.61 7.19
CA GLN A 37 10.02 5.68 7.74
C GLN A 37 9.92 4.43 6.88
N VAL A 38 9.60 3.31 7.49
CA VAL A 38 9.40 2.04 6.79
C VAL A 38 7.92 1.74 6.68
N VAL A 39 7.51 1.20 5.53
CA VAL A 39 6.12 0.89 5.18
C VAL A 39 5.99 -0.58 4.81
N ILE A 40 4.95 -1.24 5.28
CA ILE A 40 4.56 -2.58 4.82
C ILE A 40 3.51 -2.43 3.73
N SER A 41 3.72 -3.04 2.56
CA SER A 41 2.75 -3.02 1.46
C SER A 41 2.78 -4.31 0.65
N CYS A 42 1.67 -4.62 -0.02
CA CYS A 42 1.62 -5.69 -1.03
C CYS A 42 2.19 -5.13 -2.36
N SER A 43 3.51 -5.20 -2.53
CA SER A 43 4.21 -4.56 -3.64
C SER A 43 4.03 -5.33 -4.94
N GLY A 44 3.36 -4.72 -5.92
CA GLY A 44 3.23 -5.29 -7.27
C GLY A 44 4.58 -5.43 -7.98
N ALA A 45 5.54 -4.53 -7.72
CA ALA A 45 6.89 -4.59 -8.28
C ALA A 45 7.70 -5.76 -7.73
N ARG A 46 7.60 -6.01 -6.41
CA ARG A 46 8.24 -7.16 -5.76
C ARG A 46 7.42 -8.45 -5.86
N LYS A 47 6.19 -8.36 -6.36
CA LYS A 47 5.19 -9.45 -6.45
C LYS A 47 4.89 -10.13 -5.11
N MET A 48 5.08 -9.42 -3.99
CA MET A 48 4.86 -9.95 -2.64
C MET A 48 4.65 -8.83 -1.63
N VAL A 49 4.18 -9.18 -0.43
CA VAL A 49 4.18 -8.27 0.71
C VAL A 49 5.61 -8.06 1.21
N VAL A 50 6.02 -6.81 1.30
CA VAL A 50 7.36 -6.38 1.73
C VAL A 50 7.25 -5.29 2.78
N GLU A 51 8.29 -5.17 3.58
CA GLU A 51 8.54 -4.05 4.50
C GLU A 51 9.72 -3.29 3.89
N GLU A 52 9.51 -2.04 3.45
CA GLU A 52 10.53 -1.27 2.72
C GLU A 52 10.48 0.22 3.07
N ARG A 53 11.59 0.93 2.82
CA ARG A 53 11.70 2.38 3.04
C ARG A 53 10.65 3.17 2.27
N MET A 54 10.18 4.27 2.87
CA MET A 54 9.17 5.17 2.31
C MET A 54 9.51 5.64 0.90
N GLY A 55 10.77 5.98 0.62
CA GLY A 55 11.21 6.40 -0.71
C GLY A 55 11.08 5.29 -1.77
N ILE A 56 11.27 4.03 -1.37
CA ILE A 56 11.08 2.87 -2.27
C ILE A 56 9.58 2.59 -2.46
N PHE A 57 8.80 2.71 -1.38
CA PHE A 57 7.34 2.60 -1.41
C PHE A 57 6.70 3.70 -2.28
N SER A 58 7.24 4.92 -2.32
CA SER A 58 6.69 6.02 -3.10
C SER A 58 7.27 6.17 -4.50
N LEU A 59 8.47 5.62 -4.74
CA LEU A 59 9.28 5.95 -5.92
C LEU A 59 9.51 7.46 -6.07
N GLY A 60 9.61 8.18 -4.95
CA GLY A 60 9.74 9.64 -4.91
C GLY A 60 8.46 10.41 -5.23
N LEU A 61 7.32 9.73 -5.44
CA LEU A 61 6.04 10.38 -5.70
C LEU A 61 5.39 10.90 -4.40
N PRO A 62 4.47 11.88 -4.50
CA PRO A 62 3.74 12.37 -3.34
C PRO A 62 3.01 11.26 -2.58
N ILE A 63 2.97 11.42 -1.26
CA ILE A 63 2.35 10.48 -0.33
C ILE A 63 1.22 11.21 0.37
N VAL A 64 0.05 10.59 0.38
CA VAL A 64 -1.13 11.10 1.08
C VAL A 64 -1.54 10.12 2.16
N GLU A 65 -2.07 10.63 3.26
CA GLU A 65 -2.76 9.82 4.24
C GLU A 65 -4.06 9.28 3.66
N LYS A 66 -4.35 8.00 3.90
CA LYS A 66 -5.67 7.42 3.67
C LYS A 66 -6.27 7.06 5.02
N GLN A 67 -7.43 7.64 5.33
CA GLN A 67 -8.13 7.29 6.56
C GLN A 67 -8.66 5.85 6.47
N PHE A 68 -8.42 5.09 7.53
CA PHE A 68 -8.83 3.70 7.63
C PHE A 68 -9.26 3.44 9.07
N ALA A 69 -10.56 3.21 9.29
CA ALA A 69 -11.10 2.95 10.61
C ALA A 69 -10.90 1.48 10.97
N SER A 70 -10.30 1.22 12.14
CA SER A 70 -10.29 -0.10 12.76
C SER A 70 -10.41 0.06 14.27
N HIS A 71 -11.03 -0.93 14.90
CA HIS A 71 -11.08 -1.05 16.36
C HIS A 71 -9.83 -1.74 16.93
N LEU A 72 -8.91 -2.20 16.06
CA LEU A 72 -7.70 -2.87 16.48
C LEU A 72 -6.65 -1.87 16.99
N PRO A 73 -5.90 -2.22 18.05
CA PRO A 73 -4.70 -1.49 18.43
C PRO A 73 -3.67 -1.47 17.29
N VAL A 74 -2.90 -0.39 17.18
CA VAL A 74 -1.83 -0.23 16.17
C VAL A 74 -0.85 -1.41 16.18
N SER A 75 -0.46 -1.89 17.36
CA SER A 75 0.42 -3.04 17.50
C SER A 75 -0.15 -4.31 16.86
N THR A 76 -1.45 -4.54 17.00
CA THR A 76 -2.16 -5.67 16.39
C THR A 76 -2.23 -5.51 14.88
N VAL A 77 -2.52 -4.31 14.36
CA VAL A 77 -2.51 -4.02 12.92
C VAL A 77 -1.15 -4.33 12.30
N LEU A 78 -0.07 -3.86 12.93
CA LEU A 78 1.29 -4.09 12.46
C LEU A 78 1.72 -5.55 12.57
N ALA A 79 1.31 -6.26 13.63
CA ALA A 79 1.55 -7.70 13.75
C ALA A 79 0.89 -8.47 12.60
N ARG A 80 -0.40 -8.22 12.34
CA ARG A 80 -1.14 -8.82 11.22
C ARG A 80 -0.51 -8.48 9.87
N ALA A 81 -0.09 -7.24 9.68
CA ALA A 81 0.62 -6.84 8.45
C ALA A 81 1.89 -7.68 8.25
N ARG A 82 2.69 -7.88 9.31
CA ARG A 82 3.94 -8.65 9.27
C ARG A 82 3.75 -10.15 9.06
N GLU A 83 2.65 -10.72 9.54
CA GLU A 83 2.28 -12.12 9.26
C GLU A 83 2.16 -12.42 7.76
N LYS A 84 1.98 -11.39 6.93
CA LYS A 84 1.85 -11.52 5.48
C LYS A 84 3.14 -11.25 4.72
N LEU A 85 4.24 -10.91 5.36
CA LEU A 85 5.52 -10.73 4.66
C LEU A 85 5.87 -11.95 3.80
N GLY A 86 6.30 -11.70 2.57
CA GLY A 86 6.58 -12.74 1.57
C GLY A 86 5.33 -13.35 0.91
N LYS A 87 4.11 -13.04 1.36
CA LYS A 87 2.88 -13.51 0.71
C LYS A 87 2.80 -12.94 -0.70
N SER A 88 2.63 -13.81 -1.70
CA SER A 88 2.59 -13.42 -3.10
C SER A 88 1.42 -12.49 -3.43
N TYR A 89 1.72 -11.48 -4.23
CA TYR A 89 0.74 -10.55 -4.79
C TYR A 89 -0.15 -11.28 -5.81
N ARG A 90 -1.48 -11.13 -5.67
CA ARG A 90 -2.45 -11.58 -6.67
C ARG A 90 -3.30 -10.39 -7.06
N LEU A 91 -3.20 -9.93 -8.30
CA LEU A 91 -3.94 -8.77 -8.81
C LEU A 91 -5.41 -8.83 -8.39
N LEU A 92 -6.04 -9.99 -8.61
CA LEU A 92 -7.48 -10.12 -8.42
C LEU A 92 -7.92 -10.38 -6.98
N ASP A 93 -7.16 -11.20 -6.24
CA ASP A 93 -7.64 -11.78 -4.98
C ASP A 93 -6.78 -11.38 -3.76
N TRP A 94 -5.63 -10.76 -3.98
CA TRP A 94 -4.67 -10.42 -2.92
C TRP A 94 -3.75 -9.27 -3.34
N ASN A 95 -4.33 -8.09 -3.46
CA ASN A 95 -3.64 -6.85 -3.82
C ASN A 95 -3.42 -5.93 -2.60
N CYS A 96 -3.00 -4.69 -2.85
CA CYS A 96 -2.70 -3.72 -1.78
C CYS A 96 -3.91 -3.43 -0.87
N GLU A 97 -5.12 -3.37 -1.42
CA GLU A 97 -6.32 -3.08 -0.65
C GLU A 97 -6.76 -4.26 0.19
N HIS A 98 -6.76 -5.47 -0.37
CA HIS A 98 -7.02 -6.69 0.39
C HIS A 98 -6.05 -6.84 1.56
N PHE A 99 -4.78 -6.48 1.34
CA PHE A 99 -3.76 -6.47 2.38
C PHE A 99 -4.07 -5.49 3.52
N VAL A 100 -4.41 -4.23 3.21
CA VAL A 100 -4.76 -3.24 4.25
C VAL A 100 -6.04 -3.65 4.98
N CYS A 101 -7.06 -4.10 4.26
CA CYS A 101 -8.31 -4.57 4.88
C CYS A 101 -8.07 -5.75 5.83
N TYR A 102 -7.22 -6.71 5.43
CA TYR A 102 -6.78 -7.80 6.29
C TYR A 102 -6.09 -7.28 7.56
N ALA A 103 -5.12 -6.36 7.42
CA ALA A 103 -4.37 -5.85 8.57
C ALA A 103 -5.29 -5.12 9.57
N PHE A 104 -6.30 -4.41 9.07
CA PHE A 104 -7.26 -3.63 9.87
C PHE A 104 -8.49 -4.44 10.33
N ASP A 105 -8.61 -5.69 9.90
CA ASP A 105 -9.75 -6.59 10.20
C ASP A 105 -11.11 -6.02 9.77
N VAL A 106 -11.13 -5.43 8.57
CA VAL A 106 -12.37 -4.92 7.96
C VAL A 106 -12.66 -5.67 6.66
N PRO A 107 -13.93 -5.77 6.24
CA PRO A 107 -14.26 -6.31 4.92
C PRO A 107 -13.64 -5.43 3.82
N PRO A 108 -13.15 -6.03 2.72
CA PRO A 108 -12.68 -5.26 1.58
C PRO A 108 -13.83 -4.43 0.99
N SER A 109 -13.76 -3.10 1.12
CA SER A 109 -14.65 -2.19 0.42
C SER A 109 -14.25 -2.14 -1.05
N SER A 110 -14.98 -2.84 -1.92
CA SER A 110 -14.86 -2.86 -3.40
C SER A 110 -13.42 -2.81 -3.93
N PRO A 111 -12.84 -3.94 -4.38
CA PRO A 111 -11.45 -3.95 -4.82
C PRO A 111 -11.23 -2.88 -5.89
N GLN A 112 -10.23 -2.00 -5.71
CA GLN A 112 -9.70 -0.99 -6.65
C GLN A 112 -9.25 -1.58 -8.01
N LEU A 113 -9.60 -2.83 -8.23
CA LEU A 113 -9.37 -3.72 -9.33
C LEU A 113 -10.41 -3.62 -10.46
N ALA A 114 -11.47 -2.82 -10.31
CA ALA A 114 -12.36 -2.57 -11.44
C ALA A 114 -11.69 -1.75 -12.56
N LEU A 115 -10.58 -1.03 -12.28
CA LEU A 115 -10.01 -0.08 -13.26
C LEU A 115 -8.77 -0.58 -14.02
N ALA A 116 -7.95 -1.47 -13.45
CA ALA A 116 -6.74 -1.94 -14.14
C ALA A 116 -7.02 -3.08 -15.16
N VAL A 117 -8.03 -3.91 -14.91
CA VAL A 117 -8.37 -5.05 -15.81
C VAL A 117 -9.16 -4.60 -17.04
N ALA A 118 -10.00 -3.57 -16.93
CA ALA A 118 -10.79 -3.04 -18.04
C ALA A 118 -9.93 -2.47 -19.18
N PHE A 119 -8.75 -1.88 -18.87
CA PHE A 119 -7.92 -1.23 -19.89
C PHE A 119 -7.10 -2.23 -20.72
N LEU A 120 -6.63 -3.33 -20.14
CA LEU A 120 -5.89 -4.37 -20.89
C LEU A 120 -6.80 -5.11 -21.89
N ILE A 121 -8.08 -5.30 -21.56
CA ILE A 121 -9.06 -5.88 -22.49
C ILE A 121 -9.45 -4.86 -23.58
N GLY A 122 -9.63 -3.58 -23.22
CA GLY A 122 -9.97 -2.52 -24.18
C GLY A 122 -8.90 -2.25 -25.24
N VAL A 123 -7.62 -2.26 -24.87
CA VAL A 123 -6.51 -2.06 -25.82
C VAL A 123 -6.34 -3.25 -26.77
N PHE A 124 -6.68 -4.47 -26.34
CA PHE A 124 -6.59 -5.67 -27.19
C PHE A 124 -7.75 -5.75 -28.20
N LEU A 125 -8.93 -5.22 -27.86
CA LEU A 125 -10.11 -5.24 -28.74
C LEU A 125 -10.14 -4.11 -29.78
N ILE A 126 -9.34 -3.05 -29.62
CA ILE A 126 -9.22 -1.97 -30.63
C ILE A 126 -8.18 -2.30 -31.72
N ARG A 127 -7.37 -3.35 -31.52
CA ARG A 127 -6.26 -3.73 -32.43
C ARG A 127 -6.47 -5.03 -33.21
N ASN A 128 -7.70 -5.56 -33.27
CA ASN A 128 -8.09 -6.67 -34.17
C ASN A 128 -9.26 -6.26 -35.05
#